data_AF-A0A1F7CKN1-F1
#
_entry.id   AF-A0A1F7CKN1-F1
#
_cell.length_a   1.000
_cell.length_b   1.000
_cell.length_c   1.000
_cell.angle_alpha   90.00
_cell.angle_beta   90.00
_cell.angle_gamma   90.00
#
_symmetry.space_group_name_H-M   'P 1'
#
loop_
_entity.id
_entity.type
_entity.pdbx_description
1 polymer ?
#
loop_
_entity_poly.entity_id
_entity_poly.type
_entity_poly.pdbx_seq_one_letter_code
_entity_poly.pdbx_strand_id
1 'polypeptide(L)'
;MLFGIAVAALAAGSILGSAIFRDIPVGSPYDLAVGNMIHAGIMEGFGDGTFHPDEYVTRGQLALALDQLLLSIGKNTPQKSAKTAKRRTIKRKAANASSLATATKPTPEEGAGTFRFTTTGFSIIEKAKSITMNIQRVNGNTGTASIGFTIEDETTTRGMDYIDTNDIITFGNGENTKTITIPLKDDATSEGVERLRIRLMNPLGASLGTPATMIVNILDDESPNGNSALSSSSATTSSVPALSGEASISFSAPQYSAGESSVTATITITRSGVTSGQSTVEYETLNGSAIAGSEYTTVKGTMTFSSGEIQKTFTIPIINNSAIDGMKTVNLSLKNPLGANLGSLASSKLTIVDDEVEPYGIGSLKFQKSTERVNETTGEVSLTILRIGGSKGSVSVNYATKNGLALAGADYTETSGTITFLEGEAEKIIRIPITRDANALEEDEGFSVSLSNGTGGASVIDPTTVTVTIVP
;
A
#
# COMPACT_ATOMS: atom_id res chain seq x y z
N MET A 1 8.80 50.78 3.48
CA MET A 1 8.04 49.68 4.13
C MET A 1 8.06 48.52 3.17
N LEU A 2 9.00 47.59 3.35
CA LEU A 2 9.18 46.39 2.53
C LEU A 2 9.02 45.21 3.49
N PHE A 3 8.02 44.37 3.27
CA PHE A 3 7.77 43.15 4.05
C PHE A 3 8.84 42.11 3.67
N GLY A 4 9.92 42.04 4.44
CA GLY A 4 10.93 41.01 4.30
C GLY A 4 10.55 39.77 5.09
N ILE A 5 10.22 38.69 4.38
CA ILE A 5 10.07 37.34 4.95
C ILE A 5 11.47 36.87 5.39
N ALA A 6 11.66 36.72 6.69
CA ALA A 6 12.91 36.26 7.27
C ALA A 6 13.08 34.75 7.00
N VAL A 7 14.03 34.39 6.15
CA VAL A 7 14.53 33.02 6.02
C VAL A 7 15.33 32.68 7.28
N ALA A 8 14.71 31.93 8.19
CA ALA A 8 15.39 31.30 9.30
C ALA A 8 16.11 30.03 8.79
N ALA A 9 17.40 30.15 8.51
CA ALA A 9 18.27 28.98 8.42
C ALA A 9 18.53 28.47 9.85
N LEU A 10 17.68 27.53 10.29
CA LEU A 10 17.93 26.69 11.45
C LEU A 10 18.25 25.29 10.92
N ALA A 11 19.42 24.77 11.24
CA ALA A 11 19.75 23.37 11.05
C ALA A 11 18.84 22.54 11.97
N ALA A 12 17.81 21.93 11.40
CA ALA A 12 16.96 20.93 12.03
C ALA A 12 16.40 20.06 10.89
N GLY A 13 16.40 18.74 11.08
CA GLY A 13 16.19 17.75 10.04
C GLY A 13 15.00 18.06 9.14
N SER A 14 15.22 18.01 7.83
CA SER A 14 14.17 18.09 6.84
C SER A 14 13.11 17.05 7.20
N ILE A 15 11.93 17.52 7.62
CA ILE A 15 10.81 16.61 7.85
C ILE A 15 10.40 16.15 6.47
N LEU A 16 10.36 14.84 6.27
CA LEU A 16 9.89 14.24 5.03
C LEU A 16 8.36 14.32 5.02
N GLY A 17 7.77 14.67 3.89
CA GLY A 17 6.32 14.74 3.70
C GLY A 17 5.64 13.40 3.99
N SER A 18 6.31 12.29 3.72
CA SER A 18 5.90 10.94 4.08
C SER A 18 5.84 10.71 5.59
N ALA A 19 6.59 11.50 6.38
CA ALA A 19 6.55 11.47 7.85
C ALA A 19 5.43 12.34 8.43
N ILE A 20 4.69 13.04 7.57
CA ILE A 20 3.55 13.90 7.95
C ILE A 20 2.26 13.31 7.36
N PHE A 21 2.32 12.74 6.15
CA PHE A 21 1.17 12.30 5.37
C PHE A 21 1.39 10.90 4.79
N ARG A 22 0.47 9.98 5.13
CA ARG A 22 0.53 8.56 4.76
C ARG A 22 0.37 8.28 3.26
N ASP A 23 -0.18 9.22 2.51
CA ASP A 23 -0.39 9.15 1.06
C ASP A 23 0.84 9.60 0.26
N ILE A 24 1.89 10.09 0.91
CA ILE A 24 3.16 10.48 0.27
C ILE A 24 4.15 9.32 0.35
N PRO A 25 4.53 8.70 -0.78
CA PRO A 25 5.48 7.61 -0.77
C PRO A 25 6.86 8.07 -0.27
N VAL A 26 7.40 7.32 0.70
CA VAL A 26 8.73 7.56 1.29
C VAL A 26 9.80 7.53 0.21
N GLY A 27 10.65 8.56 0.16
CA GLY A 27 11.73 8.67 -0.82
C GLY A 27 11.27 9.07 -2.23
N SER A 28 9.98 9.37 -2.42
CA SER A 28 9.51 9.95 -3.68
C SER A 28 10.12 11.33 -3.91
N PRO A 29 10.20 11.81 -5.18
CA PRO A 29 10.69 13.16 -5.49
C PRO A 29 9.95 14.28 -4.72
N TYR A 30 8.72 14.01 -4.26
CA TYR A 30 7.83 14.95 -3.60
C TYR A 30 7.96 14.95 -2.07
N ASP A 31 8.64 13.95 -1.50
CA ASP A 31 8.72 13.71 -0.06
C ASP A 31 9.40 14.89 0.67
N LEU A 32 10.58 15.29 0.21
CA LEU A 32 11.30 16.43 0.77
C LEU A 32 10.58 17.77 0.54
N ALA A 33 9.89 17.93 -0.60
CA ALA A 33 9.21 19.16 -0.97
C ALA A 33 8.00 19.43 -0.06
N VAL A 34 7.15 18.42 0.17
CA VAL A 34 5.94 18.58 0.99
C VAL A 34 6.27 18.86 2.45
N GLY A 35 7.25 18.16 3.01
CA GLY A 35 7.63 18.40 4.40
C GLY A 35 8.26 19.77 4.61
N ASN A 36 8.97 20.32 3.63
CA ASN A 36 9.46 21.70 3.67
C ASN A 36 8.33 22.74 3.62
N MET A 37 7.25 22.48 2.88
CA MET A 37 6.12 23.41 2.75
C MET A 37 5.21 23.45 3.98
N ILE A 38 5.02 22.31 4.65
CA ILE A 38 4.37 22.26 5.98
C ILE A 38 5.21 22.99 7.01
N HIS A 39 6.53 22.75 7.03
CA HIS A 39 7.43 23.42 7.97
C HIS A 39 7.47 24.94 7.77
N ALA A 40 7.26 25.40 6.54
CA ALA A 40 7.13 26.81 6.19
C ALA A 40 5.73 27.41 6.50
N GLY A 41 4.77 26.59 6.94
CA GLY A 41 3.39 27.02 7.19
C GLY A 41 2.62 27.43 5.93
N ILE A 42 3.07 26.97 4.76
CA ILE A 42 2.46 27.27 3.45
C ILE A 42 1.29 26.32 3.17
N MET A 43 1.30 25.14 3.78
CA MET A 43 0.20 24.17 3.75
C MET A 43 -0.28 23.85 5.18
N GLU A 44 -1.57 23.57 5.33
CA GLU A 44 -2.15 22.89 6.50
C GLU A 44 -2.90 21.65 5.96
N GLY A 45 -2.68 20.47 6.55
CA GLY A 45 -3.28 19.21 6.07
C GLY A 45 -4.19 18.56 7.12
N PHE A 46 -5.22 17.84 6.66
CA PHE A 46 -6.18 17.11 7.50
C PHE A 46 -5.76 15.63 7.75
N GLY A 47 -6.48 14.85 8.57
CA GLY A 47 -6.09 13.46 8.90
C GLY A 47 -6.44 12.39 7.85
N ASP A 48 -7.09 12.78 6.76
CA ASP A 48 -7.82 11.92 5.80
C ASP A 48 -7.16 11.79 4.42
N GLY A 49 -6.04 12.48 4.16
CA GLY A 49 -5.30 12.41 2.89
C GLY A 49 -5.75 13.42 1.81
N THR A 50 -6.70 14.30 2.09
CA THR A 50 -7.16 15.35 1.14
C THR A 50 -6.70 16.73 1.58
N PHE A 51 -6.56 17.70 0.66
CA PHE A 51 -6.08 19.04 1.03
C PHE A 51 -7.10 19.82 1.88
N HIS A 52 -8.39 19.60 1.62
CA HIS A 52 -9.52 20.01 2.45
C HIS A 52 -10.52 18.85 2.61
N PRO A 53 -11.39 18.84 3.65
CA PRO A 53 -12.37 17.77 3.89
C PRO A 53 -13.38 17.55 2.74
N ASP A 54 -13.46 18.51 1.82
CA ASP A 54 -14.48 18.63 0.78
C ASP A 54 -13.89 18.72 -0.65
N GLU A 55 -12.59 18.43 -0.83
CA GLU A 55 -11.93 18.41 -2.15
C GLU A 55 -11.44 17.02 -2.61
N TYR A 56 -11.50 16.79 -3.93
CA TYR A 56 -11.05 15.57 -4.61
C TYR A 56 -9.57 15.57 -5.02
N VAL A 57 -8.81 16.59 -4.61
CA VAL A 57 -7.39 16.73 -4.95
C VAL A 57 -6.54 16.20 -3.80
N THR A 58 -5.71 15.20 -4.07
CA THR A 58 -4.81 14.65 -3.06
C THR A 58 -3.66 15.61 -2.79
N ARG A 59 -3.03 15.54 -1.61
CA ARG A 59 -1.93 16.46 -1.25
C ARG A 59 -0.72 16.27 -2.16
N GLY A 60 -0.52 15.06 -2.68
CA GLY A 60 0.48 14.80 -3.73
C GLY A 60 0.19 15.54 -5.05
N GLN A 61 -1.07 15.68 -5.44
CA GLN A 61 -1.46 16.43 -6.64
C GLN A 61 -1.27 17.95 -6.47
N LEU A 62 -1.58 18.47 -5.28
CA LEU A 62 -1.35 19.88 -4.97
C LEU A 62 0.15 20.20 -4.83
N ALA A 63 0.94 19.29 -4.24
CA ALA A 63 2.39 19.41 -4.14
C ALA A 63 3.04 19.47 -5.53
N LEU A 64 2.57 18.65 -6.49
CA LEU A 64 3.01 18.69 -7.88
C LEU A 64 2.68 20.04 -8.54
N ALA A 65 1.49 20.61 -8.27
CA ALA A 65 1.09 21.91 -8.79
C ALA A 65 1.89 23.08 -8.20
N LEU A 66 2.21 23.03 -6.90
CA LEU A 66 3.02 24.06 -6.21
C LEU A 66 4.52 23.96 -6.54
N ASP A 67 5.06 22.76 -6.81
CA ASP A 67 6.44 22.61 -7.27
C ASP A 67 6.63 23.15 -8.69
N GLN A 68 5.68 22.91 -9.59
CA GLN A 68 5.67 23.54 -10.93
C GLN A 68 5.60 25.08 -10.85
N LEU A 69 4.86 25.61 -9.88
CA LEU A 69 4.82 27.05 -9.60
C LEU A 69 6.16 27.56 -9.03
N LEU A 70 6.79 26.84 -8.09
CA LEU A 70 8.09 27.19 -7.51
C LEU A 70 9.23 27.14 -8.53
N LEU A 71 9.25 26.15 -9.42
CA LEU A 71 10.19 26.05 -10.55
C LEU A 71 9.99 27.19 -11.56
N SER A 72 8.76 27.69 -11.74
CA SER A 72 8.47 28.85 -12.59
C SER A 72 8.95 30.18 -11.97
N ILE A 73 8.94 30.28 -10.63
CA ILE A 73 9.36 31.47 -9.88
C ILE A 73 10.89 31.49 -9.66
N GLY A 74 11.51 30.33 -9.43
CA GLY A 74 12.94 30.18 -9.15
C GLY A 74 13.88 30.51 -10.32
N LYS A 75 13.37 30.59 -11.55
CA LYS A 75 14.14 31.06 -12.72
C LYS A 75 14.35 32.58 -12.76
N ASN A 76 13.69 33.36 -11.90
CA ASN A 76 13.57 34.81 -12.10
C ASN A 76 14.11 35.74 -10.98
N THR A 77 14.93 35.32 -10.01
CA THR A 77 15.55 36.33 -9.10
C THR A 77 16.95 36.00 -8.54
N PRO A 78 17.92 36.95 -8.49
CA PRO A 78 19.32 36.69 -8.13
C PRO A 78 19.65 36.82 -6.62
N GLN A 79 20.68 36.09 -6.20
CA GLN A 79 21.16 35.82 -4.84
C GLN A 79 21.96 36.98 -4.19
N LYS A 80 21.81 37.25 -2.86
CA LYS A 80 22.89 37.83 -2.00
C LYS A 80 22.70 37.72 -0.45
N SER A 81 23.76 37.19 0.16
CA SER A 81 24.33 37.12 1.54
C SER A 81 23.69 37.73 2.81
N ALA A 82 23.85 36.96 3.91
CA ALA A 82 23.45 37.13 5.31
C ALA A 82 24.24 38.16 6.18
N LYS A 83 23.68 38.52 7.36
CA LYS A 83 24.42 38.92 8.59
C LYS A 83 23.55 38.80 9.89
N THR A 84 24.21 38.36 10.95
CA THR A 84 23.75 37.85 12.27
C THR A 84 23.42 38.92 13.33
N ALA A 85 22.47 38.65 14.25
CA ALA A 85 22.50 39.19 15.63
C ALA A 85 21.67 38.37 16.66
N LYS A 86 22.30 37.96 17.77
CA LYS A 86 21.72 37.31 18.96
C LYS A 86 20.96 38.31 19.84
N ARG A 87 19.84 37.89 20.47
CA ARG A 87 19.45 38.46 21.77
C ARG A 87 18.63 37.54 22.69
N ARG A 88 18.95 37.72 23.98
CA ARG A 88 18.67 36.98 25.23
C ARG A 88 17.19 36.74 25.59
N THR A 89 17.00 35.58 26.22
CA THR A 89 15.86 35.06 26.98
C THR A 89 15.55 35.85 28.25
N ILE A 90 14.26 35.98 28.61
CA ILE A 90 13.79 36.28 29.96
C ILE A 90 12.75 35.22 30.36
N LYS A 91 13.01 34.52 31.48
CA LYS A 91 12.12 33.55 32.14
C LYS A 91 11.03 34.28 32.94
N ARG A 92 9.80 33.74 32.95
CA ARG A 92 8.84 33.86 34.06
C ARG A 92 8.17 32.51 34.33
N LYS A 93 8.41 31.98 35.54
CA LYS A 93 7.59 31.03 36.32
C LYS A 93 6.39 31.84 36.88
N ALA A 94 5.22 31.33 37.28
CA ALA A 94 4.64 30.00 37.43
C ALA A 94 3.12 30.19 37.65
N ALA A 95 2.29 29.19 37.39
CA ALA A 95 1.15 28.84 38.27
C ALA A 95 0.59 27.46 37.93
N ASN A 96 0.40 26.66 38.97
CA ASN A 96 -0.19 25.32 39.00
C ASN A 96 -1.66 25.32 38.58
N ALA A 97 -2.06 24.32 37.80
CA ALA A 97 -3.38 23.72 37.89
C ALA A 97 -3.21 22.20 37.71
N SER A 98 -3.53 21.45 38.75
CA SER A 98 -3.65 19.99 38.68
C SER A 98 -5.02 19.62 38.13
N SER A 99 -5.09 18.78 37.09
CA SER A 99 -6.22 17.88 36.91
C SER A 99 -5.82 16.66 36.08
N LEU A 100 -6.17 15.50 36.63
CA LEU A 100 -6.44 14.20 36.00
C LEU A 100 -5.56 13.77 34.82
N ALA A 101 -4.58 12.92 35.14
CA ALA A 101 -3.96 12.03 34.18
C ALA A 101 -5.04 11.15 33.51
N THR A 102 -5.35 11.47 32.27
CA THR A 102 -6.06 10.56 31.37
C THR A 102 -4.97 9.81 30.62
N ALA A 103 -4.86 8.50 30.84
CA ALA A 103 -3.89 7.66 30.14
C ALA A 103 -4.21 7.67 28.64
N THR A 104 -3.46 8.46 27.87
CA THR A 104 -3.50 8.44 26.41
C THR A 104 -2.90 7.11 25.94
N LYS A 105 -3.75 6.29 25.33
CA LYS A 105 -3.38 5.10 24.55
C LYS A 105 -2.23 5.45 23.59
N PRO A 106 -1.10 4.70 23.57
CA PRO A 106 0.00 5.03 22.66
C PRO A 106 -0.45 4.92 21.21
N THR A 107 -0.34 6.02 20.46
CA THR A 107 -0.41 6.02 19.00
C THR A 107 0.76 5.19 18.47
N PRO A 108 0.55 4.26 17.50
CA PRO A 108 1.64 3.47 16.92
C PRO A 108 2.73 4.38 16.34
N GLU A 109 3.98 4.12 16.72
CA GLU A 109 5.18 4.74 16.15
C GLU A 109 5.20 4.50 14.63
N GLU A 110 5.57 5.47 13.79
CA GLU A 110 5.67 5.22 12.35
C GLU A 110 6.67 4.07 12.07
N GLY A 111 6.27 3.12 11.22
CA GLY A 111 7.04 1.89 10.95
C GLY A 111 6.81 0.73 11.93
N ALA A 112 5.89 0.90 12.90
CA ALA A 112 5.55 -0.11 13.90
C ALA A 112 4.95 -1.42 13.35
N GLY A 113 4.48 -1.46 12.11
CA GLY A 113 3.92 -2.66 11.48
C GLY A 113 2.63 -3.19 12.11
N THR A 114 2.30 -4.41 11.71
CA THR A 114 1.00 -5.03 11.94
C THR A 114 1.15 -6.51 12.33
N PHE A 115 0.48 -6.94 13.39
CA PHE A 115 0.46 -8.33 13.84
C PHE A 115 -0.58 -9.19 13.10
N ARG A 116 -0.19 -10.39 12.69
CA ARG A 116 -1.09 -11.41 12.10
C ARG A 116 -0.60 -12.82 12.37
N PHE A 117 -1.49 -13.81 12.27
CA PHE A 117 -1.09 -15.20 12.13
C PHE A 117 -0.53 -15.49 10.74
N THR A 118 0.27 -16.54 10.66
CA THR A 118 0.80 -17.07 9.39
C THR A 118 -0.18 -17.96 8.64
N THR A 119 -1.18 -18.51 9.34
CA THR A 119 -2.26 -19.35 8.80
C THR A 119 -3.60 -18.98 9.45
N THR A 120 -4.71 -19.35 8.81
CA THR A 120 -6.08 -19.22 9.33
C THR A 120 -6.53 -20.45 10.13
N GLY A 121 -5.79 -21.56 10.06
CA GLY A 121 -6.06 -22.74 10.85
C GLY A 121 -5.24 -23.96 10.47
N PHE A 122 -5.36 -25.02 11.26
CA PHE A 122 -4.80 -26.35 10.98
C PHE A 122 -5.47 -27.41 11.88
N SER A 123 -5.21 -28.68 11.59
CA SER A 123 -5.59 -29.79 12.47
C SER A 123 -4.35 -30.39 13.13
N ILE A 124 -4.48 -30.84 14.37
CA ILE A 124 -3.41 -31.44 15.18
C ILE A 124 -3.99 -32.60 15.98
N ILE A 125 -3.21 -33.66 16.16
CA ILE A 125 -3.63 -34.81 16.98
C ILE A 125 -3.38 -34.48 18.46
N GLU A 126 -4.25 -34.87 19.37
CA GLU A 126 -4.13 -34.58 20.81
C GLU A 126 -2.86 -35.14 21.48
N LYS A 127 -2.35 -36.29 21.03
CA LYS A 127 -0.99 -36.78 21.36
C LYS A 127 0.12 -35.75 21.11
N ALA A 128 -0.10 -34.78 20.23
CA ALA A 128 0.86 -33.70 20.06
C ALA A 128 0.93 -32.90 21.37
N LYS A 129 2.08 -32.91 22.05
CA LYS A 129 2.28 -32.26 23.37
C LYS A 129 1.83 -30.79 23.45
N SER A 130 1.75 -30.09 22.33
CA SER A 130 1.39 -28.68 22.29
C SER A 130 1.01 -28.22 20.88
N ILE A 131 0.06 -27.30 20.80
CA ILE A 131 -0.19 -26.46 19.62
C ILE A 131 0.95 -25.44 19.53
N THR A 132 1.60 -25.34 18.37
CA THR A 132 2.63 -24.34 18.12
C THR A 132 2.25 -23.48 16.92
N MET A 133 2.38 -22.16 17.06
CA MET A 133 1.93 -21.21 16.04
C MET A 133 2.80 -19.96 15.99
N ASN A 134 2.94 -19.39 14.80
CA ASN A 134 3.75 -18.20 14.58
C ASN A 134 2.87 -16.96 14.38
N ILE A 135 3.19 -15.92 15.15
CA ILE A 135 2.72 -14.55 14.92
C ILE A 135 3.80 -13.81 14.16
N GLN A 136 3.41 -13.14 13.09
CA GLN A 136 4.26 -12.24 12.34
C GLN A 136 3.89 -10.77 12.58
N ARG A 137 4.92 -9.94 12.61
CA ARG A 137 4.84 -8.48 12.52
C ARG A 137 5.30 -8.09 11.11
N VAL A 138 4.37 -7.57 10.31
CA VAL A 138 4.57 -7.25 8.88
C VAL A 138 4.34 -5.77 8.60
N ASN A 139 4.79 -5.28 7.45
CA ASN A 139 4.62 -3.88 7.02
C ASN A 139 5.21 -2.87 8.01
N GLY A 140 6.28 -3.27 8.71
CA GLY A 140 6.98 -2.49 9.72
C GLY A 140 7.45 -3.35 10.90
N ASN A 141 8.58 -3.00 11.48
CA ASN A 141 9.15 -3.65 12.67
C ASN A 141 9.97 -2.67 13.53
N THR A 142 9.74 -1.36 13.39
CA THR A 142 10.44 -0.35 14.20
C THR A 142 9.79 -0.22 15.57
N GLY A 143 10.60 0.05 16.58
CA GLY A 143 10.15 0.16 17.97
C GLY A 143 9.76 -1.18 18.60
N THR A 144 9.55 -1.18 19.91
CA THR A 144 9.02 -2.35 20.64
C THR A 144 7.51 -2.41 20.52
N ALA A 145 6.95 -3.59 20.29
CA ALA A 145 5.51 -3.79 20.20
C ALA A 145 5.08 -5.04 20.97
N SER A 146 3.84 -5.11 21.40
CA SER A 146 3.30 -6.32 22.02
C SER A 146 1.88 -6.63 21.59
N ILE A 147 1.52 -7.90 21.68
CA ILE A 147 0.19 -8.41 21.33
C ILE A 147 -0.20 -9.50 22.31
N GLY A 148 -1.43 -9.44 22.82
CA GLY A 148 -2.03 -10.54 23.56
C GLY A 148 -2.76 -11.50 22.63
N PHE A 149 -3.06 -12.69 23.11
CA PHE A 149 -4.01 -13.58 22.45
C PHE A 149 -4.97 -14.16 23.49
N THR A 150 -6.14 -14.60 23.02
CA THR A 150 -7.11 -15.35 23.80
C THR A 150 -7.49 -16.62 23.06
N ILE A 151 -7.87 -17.64 23.81
CA ILE A 151 -8.42 -18.89 23.30
C ILE A 151 -9.93 -18.86 23.58
N GLU A 152 -10.73 -19.12 22.56
CA GLU A 152 -12.18 -19.25 22.61
C GLU A 152 -12.52 -20.71 22.29
N ASP A 153 -13.12 -21.41 23.24
CA ASP A 153 -13.59 -22.78 23.04
C ASP A 153 -14.79 -22.80 22.06
N GLU A 154 -14.71 -23.59 20.98
CA GLU A 154 -15.88 -23.87 20.15
C GLU A 154 -16.51 -25.20 20.55
N THR A 155 -15.71 -26.26 20.61
CA THR A 155 -16.13 -27.58 21.10
C THR A 155 -15.14 -28.22 22.06
N THR A 156 -13.99 -27.57 22.31
CA THR A 156 -12.98 -27.95 23.31
C THR A 156 -13.43 -27.60 24.73
N THR A 157 -12.88 -28.29 25.72
CA THR A 157 -13.02 -27.97 27.14
C THR A 157 -11.67 -27.60 27.76
N ARG A 158 -11.48 -26.32 28.06
CA ARG A 158 -10.29 -25.81 28.78
C ARG A 158 -9.98 -26.63 30.04
N GLY A 159 -8.74 -27.12 30.13
CA GLY A 159 -8.22 -27.92 31.23
C GLY A 159 -8.38 -29.44 31.03
N MET A 160 -9.24 -29.86 30.12
CA MET A 160 -9.38 -31.26 29.67
C MET A 160 -8.51 -31.51 28.45
N ASP A 161 -8.69 -30.76 27.37
CA ASP A 161 -7.99 -30.99 26.07
C ASP A 161 -6.82 -30.02 25.82
N TYR A 162 -6.78 -28.88 26.52
CA TYR A 162 -5.58 -28.01 26.54
C TYR A 162 -5.40 -27.25 27.85
N ILE A 163 -4.16 -26.80 28.10
CA ILE A 163 -3.85 -25.89 29.20
C ILE A 163 -3.91 -24.46 28.68
N ASP A 164 -4.83 -23.67 29.23
CA ASP A 164 -4.93 -22.27 28.87
C ASP A 164 -3.63 -21.52 29.10
N THR A 165 -3.24 -20.78 28.07
CA THR A 165 -2.04 -19.97 28.04
C THR A 165 -2.48 -18.58 27.64
N ASN A 166 -2.40 -17.64 28.58
CA ASN A 166 -2.63 -16.22 28.29
C ASN A 166 -1.31 -15.49 28.50
N ASP A 167 -0.78 -14.93 27.42
CA ASP A 167 0.51 -14.23 27.48
C ASP A 167 0.49 -12.97 26.62
N ILE A 168 1.34 -12.00 27.01
CA ILE A 168 1.62 -10.79 26.25
C ILE A 168 2.94 -11.00 25.52
N ILE A 169 2.85 -11.10 24.21
CA ILE A 169 3.99 -11.43 23.37
C ILE A 169 4.65 -10.12 22.97
N THR A 170 5.89 -9.93 23.39
CA THR A 170 6.65 -8.71 23.14
C THR A 170 7.66 -8.92 22.01
N PHE A 171 7.59 -8.07 21.00
CA PHE A 171 8.53 -7.94 19.90
C PHE A 171 9.48 -6.77 20.18
N GLY A 172 10.77 -7.05 20.14
CA GLY A 172 11.82 -6.04 20.15
C GLY A 172 11.85 -5.24 18.84
N ASN A 173 12.60 -4.13 18.86
CA ASN A 173 12.89 -3.38 17.63
C ASN A 173 13.59 -4.29 16.60
N GLY A 174 13.04 -4.35 15.39
CA GLY A 174 13.51 -5.19 14.30
C GLY A 174 12.96 -6.63 14.28
N GLU A 175 12.33 -7.10 15.35
CA GLU A 175 11.76 -8.46 15.40
C GLU A 175 10.46 -8.56 14.60
N ASN A 176 10.37 -9.60 13.77
CA ASN A 176 9.24 -9.80 12.85
C ASN A 176 8.44 -11.09 13.10
N THR A 177 8.91 -12.01 13.95
CA THR A 177 8.23 -13.27 14.24
C THR A 177 8.40 -13.68 15.70
N LYS A 178 7.33 -14.19 16.32
CA LYS A 178 7.34 -14.89 17.61
C LYS A 178 6.52 -16.17 17.51
N THR A 179 6.87 -17.15 18.31
CA THR A 179 6.16 -18.44 18.40
C THR A 179 5.41 -18.51 19.71
N ILE A 180 4.15 -18.93 19.65
CA ILE A 180 3.33 -19.30 20.81
C ILE A 180 3.25 -20.81 20.89
N THR A 181 3.25 -21.32 22.11
CA THR A 181 2.99 -22.72 22.41
C THR A 181 1.84 -22.81 23.41
N ILE A 182 0.80 -23.58 23.09
CA ILE A 182 -0.30 -23.92 23.99
C ILE A 182 -0.18 -25.41 24.29
N PRO A 183 0.05 -25.83 25.54
CA PRO A 183 0.14 -27.25 25.88
C PRO A 183 -1.19 -27.94 25.63
N LEU A 184 -1.13 -29.08 24.95
CA LEU A 184 -2.28 -29.97 24.79
C LEU A 184 -2.29 -30.99 25.92
N LYS A 185 -3.47 -31.52 26.20
CA LYS A 185 -3.68 -32.61 27.13
C LYS A 185 -4.09 -33.81 26.31
N ASP A 186 -3.26 -34.84 26.41
CA ASP A 186 -3.49 -36.17 25.86
C ASP A 186 -4.14 -37.00 26.98
N ASP A 187 -5.29 -37.60 26.70
CA ASP A 187 -5.96 -38.52 27.60
C ASP A 187 -6.45 -39.79 26.87
N ALA A 188 -7.10 -40.70 27.59
CA ALA A 188 -7.45 -42.03 27.06
C ALA A 188 -8.93 -42.14 26.67
N THR A 189 -9.65 -41.03 26.56
CA THR A 189 -11.07 -40.98 26.22
C THR A 189 -11.24 -40.58 24.76
N SER A 190 -12.17 -41.25 24.06
CA SER A 190 -12.49 -40.87 22.68
C SER A 190 -13.57 -39.78 22.68
N GLU A 191 -13.15 -38.57 22.32
CA GLU A 191 -13.96 -37.35 22.37
C GLU A 191 -14.35 -36.84 20.96
N GLY A 192 -13.71 -37.37 19.91
CA GLY A 192 -13.92 -36.96 18.52
C GLY A 192 -13.10 -35.74 18.11
N VAL A 193 -13.47 -35.08 17.00
CA VAL A 193 -12.74 -33.88 16.55
C VAL A 193 -13.27 -32.64 17.26
N GLU A 194 -12.39 -31.99 18.00
CA GLU A 194 -12.71 -30.80 18.76
C GLU A 194 -12.10 -29.53 18.12
N ARG A 195 -12.66 -28.36 18.42
CA ARG A 195 -12.27 -27.11 17.78
C ARG A 195 -12.10 -26.00 18.82
N LEU A 196 -10.98 -25.30 18.70
CA LEU A 196 -10.73 -24.05 19.42
C LEU A 196 -10.36 -22.93 18.45
N ARG A 197 -10.71 -21.71 18.83
CA ARG A 197 -10.39 -20.49 18.09
C ARG A 197 -9.41 -19.65 18.89
N ILE A 198 -8.33 -19.22 18.25
CA ILE A 198 -7.33 -18.34 18.86
C ILE A 198 -7.42 -16.98 18.20
N ARG A 199 -7.50 -15.92 19.02
CA ARG A 199 -7.66 -14.53 18.56
C ARG A 199 -6.59 -13.63 19.14
N LEU A 200 -5.92 -12.89 18.27
CA LEU A 200 -5.02 -11.80 18.65
C LEU A 200 -5.81 -10.60 19.17
N MET A 201 -5.34 -9.98 20.25
CA MET A 201 -6.03 -8.88 20.90
C MET A 201 -5.06 -7.89 21.57
N ASN A 202 -5.57 -6.69 21.81
CA ASN A 202 -4.87 -5.63 22.55
C ASN A 202 -3.45 -5.32 22.03
N PRO A 203 -3.26 -5.05 20.73
CA PRO A 203 -1.96 -4.65 20.22
C PRO A 203 -1.50 -3.34 20.87
N LEU A 204 -0.22 -3.27 21.24
CA LEU A 204 0.46 -2.08 21.73
C LEU A 204 1.71 -1.83 20.88
N GLY A 205 1.93 -0.59 20.43
CA GLY A 205 3.11 -0.25 19.64
C GLY A 205 3.15 -0.86 18.24
N ALA A 206 2.04 -1.44 17.75
CA ALA A 206 1.79 -1.91 16.38
C ALA A 206 0.28 -2.01 16.15
N SER A 207 -0.16 -2.26 14.92
CA SER A 207 -1.58 -2.46 14.57
C SER A 207 -1.96 -3.95 14.50
N LEU A 208 -3.25 -4.27 14.56
CA LEU A 208 -3.75 -5.63 14.32
C LEU A 208 -4.12 -5.80 12.84
N GLY A 209 -3.69 -6.90 12.22
CA GLY A 209 -3.91 -7.21 10.81
C GLY A 209 -4.65 -8.50 10.57
N THR A 210 -4.67 -8.94 9.32
CA THR A 210 -5.38 -10.15 8.90
C THR A 210 -4.40 -11.23 8.43
N PRO A 211 -4.60 -12.50 8.82
CA PRO A 211 -5.63 -12.99 9.74
C PRO A 211 -5.29 -12.72 11.23
N ALA A 212 -6.25 -12.18 11.99
CA ALA A 212 -6.15 -11.99 13.45
C ALA A 212 -6.69 -13.19 14.25
N THR A 213 -7.32 -14.14 13.58
CA THR A 213 -7.95 -15.32 14.17
C THR A 213 -7.46 -16.57 13.46
N MET A 214 -7.34 -17.65 14.21
CA MET A 214 -6.96 -18.97 13.72
C MET A 214 -7.84 -20.04 14.36
N ILE A 215 -8.27 -21.04 13.59
CA ILE A 215 -9.04 -22.19 14.09
C ILE A 215 -8.14 -23.41 14.12
N VAL A 216 -8.07 -24.09 15.26
CA VAL A 216 -7.35 -25.36 15.41
C VAL A 216 -8.36 -26.47 15.63
N ASN A 217 -8.29 -27.52 14.82
CA ASN A 217 -9.03 -28.75 15.07
C ASN A 217 -8.11 -29.72 15.81
N ILE A 218 -8.50 -30.15 17.01
CA ILE A 218 -7.84 -31.21 17.77
C ILE A 218 -8.47 -32.53 17.34
N LEU A 219 -7.64 -33.46 16.87
CA LEU A 219 -8.05 -34.77 16.40
C LEU A 219 -7.78 -35.78 17.51
N ASP A 220 -8.84 -36.44 17.96
CA ASP A 220 -8.81 -37.57 18.88
C ASP A 220 -7.99 -38.75 18.29
N ASP A 221 -7.08 -39.35 19.09
CA ASP A 221 -6.32 -40.55 18.71
C ASP A 221 -6.80 -41.87 19.32
N GLU A 222 -7.82 -41.82 20.16
CA GLU A 222 -8.43 -42.92 20.89
C GLU A 222 -9.67 -43.46 20.14
N SER A 223 -10.06 -42.83 19.03
CA SER A 223 -11.25 -43.23 18.25
C SER A 223 -11.09 -44.62 17.61
N PRO A 224 -11.97 -45.61 17.95
CA PRO A 224 -11.86 -47.00 17.49
C PRO A 224 -12.09 -47.19 15.97
N ASN A 225 -12.54 -46.14 15.27
CA ASN A 225 -12.74 -46.12 13.82
C ASN A 225 -11.66 -45.32 13.07
N GLY A 226 -10.48 -45.11 13.69
CA GLY A 226 -9.25 -44.57 13.11
C GLY A 226 -9.47 -43.55 12.00
N ASN A 227 -9.68 -42.27 12.36
CA ASN A 227 -9.75 -41.09 11.49
C ASN A 227 -9.94 -41.36 9.98
N SER A 228 -11.04 -42.05 9.62
CA SER A 228 -11.40 -42.37 8.23
C SER A 228 -12.17 -41.23 7.56
N ALA A 229 -11.65 -40.01 7.68
CA ALA A 229 -12.08 -38.84 6.91
C ALA A 229 -10.91 -38.33 6.04
N LEU A 230 -10.30 -39.24 5.29
CA LEU A 230 -9.52 -38.89 4.10
C LEU A 230 -9.71 -39.96 3.02
N SER A 231 -10.76 -39.85 2.17
CA SER A 231 -10.64 -40.04 0.70
C SER A 231 -11.95 -40.19 -0.08
N SER A 232 -11.87 -39.65 -1.32
CA SER A 232 -12.74 -39.73 -2.52
C SER A 232 -13.82 -38.64 -2.63
N SER A 233 -13.83 -37.73 -3.61
CA SER A 233 -13.30 -37.66 -5.00
C SER A 233 -13.28 -36.16 -5.43
N SER A 234 -12.49 -35.59 -6.36
CA SER A 234 -11.71 -36.06 -7.51
C SER A 234 -10.73 -34.94 -7.96
N ALA A 235 -9.54 -35.33 -8.45
CA ALA A 235 -8.52 -34.56 -9.22
C ALA A 235 -7.86 -33.35 -8.48
N THR A 236 -6.55 -33.22 -8.31
CA THR A 236 -5.36 -33.62 -9.10
C THR A 236 -4.14 -33.72 -8.16
N THR A 237 -3.18 -34.53 -8.57
CA THR A 237 -1.90 -34.85 -7.92
C THR A 237 -1.21 -33.68 -7.18
N SER A 238 -1.19 -33.73 -5.85
CA SER A 238 -0.17 -33.04 -5.04
C SER A 238 0.05 -33.83 -3.76
N SER A 239 1.24 -34.41 -3.66
CA SER A 239 1.69 -35.32 -2.61
C SER A 239 1.55 -34.73 -1.21
N VAL A 240 0.89 -35.49 -0.34
CA VAL A 240 1.00 -35.52 1.13
C VAL A 240 2.38 -35.05 1.64
N PRO A 241 2.47 -34.07 2.57
CA PRO A 241 3.68 -33.91 3.37
C PRO A 241 3.63 -34.96 4.50
N ALA A 242 4.57 -35.90 4.45
CA ALA A 242 4.74 -36.95 5.43
C ALA A 242 4.99 -36.40 6.84
N LEU A 243 4.34 -37.01 7.84
CA LEU A 243 4.92 -37.06 9.18
C LEU A 243 6.00 -38.15 9.16
N SER A 244 7.23 -37.76 8.85
CA SER A 244 8.39 -38.36 9.49
C SER A 244 9.19 -37.19 10.08
N GLY A 245 9.88 -37.40 11.19
CA GLY A 245 10.84 -36.43 11.72
C GLY A 245 12.05 -36.30 10.78
N GLU A 246 11.84 -36.03 9.51
CA GLU A 246 12.87 -35.83 8.50
C GLU A 246 13.04 -34.34 8.23
N ALA A 247 14.26 -33.96 7.85
CA ALA A 247 14.55 -32.60 7.42
C ALA A 247 13.73 -32.27 6.16
N SER A 248 13.16 -31.08 6.08
CA SER A 248 12.53 -30.56 4.87
C SER A 248 13.13 -29.22 4.50
N ILE A 249 13.39 -28.97 3.22
CA ILE A 249 13.98 -27.72 2.72
C ILE A 249 13.00 -27.01 1.78
N SER A 250 12.81 -25.71 1.97
CA SER A 250 11.87 -24.88 1.22
C SER A 250 12.38 -23.46 1.03
N PHE A 251 11.85 -22.74 0.04
CA PHE A 251 11.93 -21.28 0.08
C PHE A 251 11.22 -20.73 1.33
N SER A 252 11.72 -19.64 1.88
CA SER A 252 11.10 -18.98 3.03
C SER A 252 9.79 -18.27 2.69
N ALA A 253 9.58 -17.94 1.40
CA ALA A 253 8.43 -17.20 0.92
C ALA A 253 8.02 -17.64 -0.50
N PRO A 254 6.72 -17.62 -0.84
CA PRO A 254 6.22 -18.01 -2.16
C PRO A 254 6.52 -16.96 -3.23
N GLN A 255 6.86 -15.75 -2.79
CA GLN A 255 7.26 -14.64 -3.63
C GLN A 255 8.28 -13.77 -2.90
N TYR A 256 9.20 -13.20 -3.68
CA TYR A 256 10.21 -12.22 -3.29
C TYR A 256 10.04 -10.98 -4.17
N SER A 257 10.56 -9.84 -3.72
CA SER A 257 10.57 -8.61 -4.50
C SER A 257 11.89 -7.87 -4.31
N ALA A 258 12.39 -7.26 -5.38
CA ALA A 258 13.53 -6.35 -5.37
C ALA A 258 13.31 -5.26 -6.42
N GLY A 259 13.73 -4.03 -6.14
CA GLY A 259 13.75 -2.96 -7.14
C GLY A 259 14.89 -3.16 -8.13
N GLU A 260 14.75 -2.66 -9.35
CA GLU A 260 15.80 -2.74 -10.37
C GLU A 260 17.10 -2.05 -9.93
N SER A 261 16.98 -0.90 -9.25
CA SER A 261 18.09 -0.23 -8.57
C SER A 261 18.72 -0.97 -7.38
N SER A 262 18.16 -2.10 -6.93
CA SER A 262 18.67 -2.82 -5.74
C SER A 262 19.98 -3.57 -6.01
N VAL A 263 20.44 -3.66 -7.27
CA VAL A 263 21.63 -4.40 -7.76
C VAL A 263 21.59 -5.92 -7.52
N THR A 264 20.98 -6.38 -6.42
CA THR A 264 20.78 -7.79 -6.08
C THR A 264 19.46 -8.02 -5.36
N ALA A 265 18.88 -9.20 -5.54
CA ALA A 265 17.77 -9.73 -4.74
C ALA A 265 18.27 -10.84 -3.80
N THR A 266 17.89 -10.80 -2.52
CA THR A 266 18.27 -11.85 -1.55
C THR A 266 17.14 -12.87 -1.40
N ILE A 267 17.47 -14.14 -1.63
CA ILE A 267 16.54 -15.26 -1.51
C ILE A 267 16.93 -16.10 -0.30
N THR A 268 15.96 -16.44 0.54
CA THR A 268 16.16 -17.23 1.76
C THR A 268 15.55 -18.62 1.61
N ILE A 269 16.33 -19.64 1.91
CA ILE A 269 15.91 -21.05 1.98
C ILE A 269 15.91 -21.46 3.45
N THR A 270 14.86 -22.15 3.88
CA THR A 270 14.70 -22.66 5.25
C THR A 270 14.77 -24.18 5.28
N ARG A 271 15.29 -24.72 6.39
CA ARG A 271 15.28 -26.13 6.75
C ARG A 271 14.41 -26.30 7.99
N SER A 272 13.39 -27.15 7.90
CA SER A 272 12.45 -27.49 8.98
C SER A 272 12.49 -28.99 9.29
N GLY A 273 11.76 -29.43 10.34
CA GLY A 273 11.80 -30.81 10.80
C GLY A 273 13.08 -31.11 11.58
N VAL A 274 13.69 -32.28 11.34
CA VAL A 274 14.93 -32.67 12.04
C VAL A 274 16.15 -31.94 11.47
N THR A 275 16.86 -31.23 12.35
CA THR A 275 18.02 -30.41 12.00
C THR A 275 19.35 -31.06 12.37
N SER A 276 19.34 -32.27 12.96
CA SER A 276 20.57 -33.03 13.17
C SER A 276 21.13 -33.54 11.83
N GLY A 277 22.45 -33.58 11.71
CA GLY A 277 23.13 -34.02 10.48
C GLY A 277 23.09 -32.99 9.35
N GLN A 278 23.83 -33.28 8.28
CA GLN A 278 23.94 -32.39 7.11
C GLN A 278 22.85 -32.70 6.08
N SER A 279 22.33 -31.66 5.45
CA SER A 279 21.42 -31.77 4.30
C SER A 279 21.86 -30.82 3.18
N THR A 280 21.57 -31.16 1.92
CA THR A 280 21.86 -30.29 0.77
C THR A 280 20.65 -30.16 -0.15
N VAL A 281 20.59 -29.08 -0.92
CA VAL A 281 19.59 -28.88 -1.98
C VAL A 281 20.22 -28.08 -3.13
N GLU A 282 19.89 -28.39 -4.37
CA GLU A 282 20.26 -27.55 -5.51
C GLU A 282 19.21 -26.46 -5.71
N TYR A 283 19.65 -25.25 -6.07
CA TYR A 283 18.77 -24.14 -6.41
C TYR A 283 19.14 -23.58 -7.79
N GLU A 284 18.14 -23.09 -8.52
CA GLU A 284 18.35 -22.41 -9.79
C GLU A 284 17.28 -21.34 -10.08
N THR A 285 17.66 -20.36 -10.90
CA THR A 285 16.76 -19.37 -11.48
C THR A 285 16.36 -19.78 -12.90
N LEU A 286 15.10 -19.60 -13.26
CA LEU A 286 14.53 -19.81 -14.59
C LEU A 286 13.82 -18.54 -15.05
N ASN A 287 13.80 -18.28 -16.35
CA ASN A 287 13.10 -17.12 -16.89
C ASN A 287 11.60 -17.20 -16.52
N GLY A 288 11.02 -16.04 -16.21
CA GLY A 288 9.58 -15.82 -16.16
C GLY A 288 9.23 -14.81 -17.25
N SER A 289 8.66 -13.66 -16.86
CA SER A 289 8.61 -12.49 -17.75
C SER A 289 9.93 -11.71 -17.81
N ALA A 290 10.81 -11.87 -16.81
CA ALA A 290 12.19 -11.43 -16.88
C ALA A 290 13.05 -12.44 -17.64
N ILE A 291 13.97 -11.94 -18.46
CA ILE A 291 14.92 -12.70 -19.28
C ILE A 291 16.33 -12.55 -18.72
N ALA A 292 16.99 -13.67 -18.49
CA ALA A 292 18.39 -13.68 -18.06
C ALA A 292 19.30 -12.99 -19.09
N GLY A 293 20.19 -12.12 -18.61
CA GLY A 293 21.09 -11.28 -19.41
C GLY A 293 20.50 -9.92 -19.79
N SER A 294 19.18 -9.74 -19.67
CA SER A 294 18.50 -8.44 -19.87
C SER A 294 18.12 -7.82 -18.53
N GLU A 295 17.37 -8.56 -17.68
CA GLU A 295 16.88 -8.03 -16.39
C GLU A 295 17.57 -8.65 -15.17
N TYR A 296 18.16 -9.83 -15.31
CA TYR A 296 18.85 -10.49 -14.20
C TYR A 296 19.96 -11.43 -14.70
N THR A 297 20.87 -11.83 -13.82
CA THR A 297 21.88 -12.86 -14.14
C THR A 297 21.43 -14.23 -13.65
N THR A 298 21.52 -15.26 -14.49
CA THR A 298 21.19 -16.64 -14.08
C THR A 298 22.06 -17.09 -12.90
N VAL A 299 21.42 -17.62 -11.86
CA VAL A 299 22.08 -18.20 -10.70
C VAL A 299 21.68 -19.67 -10.54
N LYS A 300 22.66 -20.54 -10.30
CA LYS A 300 22.45 -21.93 -9.88
C LYS A 300 23.55 -22.36 -8.91
N GLY A 301 23.24 -23.26 -7.99
CA GLY A 301 24.22 -23.78 -7.04
C GLY A 301 23.66 -24.86 -6.12
N THR A 302 24.49 -25.31 -5.19
CA THR A 302 24.11 -26.27 -4.15
C THR A 302 24.21 -25.60 -2.79
N MET A 303 23.11 -25.58 -2.05
CA MET A 303 23.04 -25.08 -0.69
C MET A 303 23.28 -26.24 0.28
N THR A 304 24.19 -26.06 1.24
CA THR A 304 24.49 -27.07 2.28
C THR A 304 24.09 -26.54 3.65
N PHE A 305 23.24 -27.28 4.36
CA PHE A 305 22.87 -27.04 5.76
C PHE A 305 23.63 -28.02 6.65
N SER A 306 24.48 -27.50 7.51
CA SER A 306 25.14 -28.25 8.59
C SER A 306 24.15 -28.60 9.69
N SER A 307 24.57 -29.47 10.62
CA SER A 307 23.75 -29.83 11.77
C SER A 307 23.36 -28.57 12.57
N GLY A 308 22.07 -28.37 12.78
CA GLY A 308 21.48 -27.25 13.50
C GLY A 308 21.22 -25.98 12.66
N GLU A 309 21.68 -25.91 11.41
CA GLU A 309 21.40 -24.75 10.54
C GLU A 309 19.96 -24.83 10.00
N ILE A 310 19.18 -23.76 10.21
CA ILE A 310 17.75 -23.72 9.84
C ILE A 310 17.42 -22.75 8.70
N GLN A 311 18.35 -21.87 8.32
CA GLN A 311 18.16 -20.95 7.20
C GLN A 311 19.49 -20.59 6.54
N LYS A 312 19.48 -20.37 5.22
CA LYS A 312 20.58 -19.81 4.43
C LYS A 312 20.05 -18.94 3.32
N THR A 313 20.91 -18.08 2.78
CA THR A 313 20.56 -17.16 1.71
C THR A 313 21.49 -17.30 0.51
N PHE A 314 20.99 -16.93 -0.67
CA PHE A 314 21.78 -16.66 -1.86
C PHE A 314 21.28 -15.37 -2.52
N THR A 315 22.09 -14.76 -3.36
CA THR A 315 21.74 -13.52 -4.06
C THR A 315 21.60 -13.74 -5.56
N ILE A 316 20.69 -13.00 -6.18
CA ILE A 316 20.48 -12.95 -7.63
C ILE A 316 20.85 -11.54 -8.09
N PRO A 317 21.86 -11.34 -8.96
CA PRO A 317 22.16 -10.04 -9.53
C PRO A 317 21.03 -9.54 -10.41
N ILE A 318 20.59 -8.30 -10.16
CA ILE A 318 19.57 -7.59 -10.93
C ILE A 318 20.29 -6.60 -11.85
N ILE A 319 19.87 -6.53 -13.10
CA ILE A 319 20.43 -5.60 -14.09
C ILE A 319 19.51 -4.40 -14.11
N ASN A 320 20.03 -3.24 -13.70
CA ASN A 320 19.32 -1.98 -13.78
C ASN A 320 19.46 -1.35 -15.16
N ASN A 321 18.35 -0.93 -15.75
CA ASN A 321 18.30 -0.29 -17.04
C ASN A 321 17.54 1.05 -16.99
N SER A 322 16.96 1.51 -18.10
CA SER A 322 16.25 2.79 -18.16
C SER A 322 14.95 2.69 -18.98
N ALA A 323 14.47 1.48 -19.20
CA ALA A 323 13.29 1.18 -20.00
C ALA A 323 12.11 0.98 -19.05
N ILE A 324 11.03 1.70 -19.32
CA ILE A 324 9.77 1.52 -18.60
C ILE A 324 9.11 0.28 -19.19
N ASP A 325 9.23 -0.83 -18.48
CA ASP A 325 8.70 -2.12 -18.93
C ASP A 325 7.93 -2.87 -17.84
N GLY A 326 7.73 -2.21 -16.70
CA GLY A 326 6.87 -2.66 -15.62
C GLY A 326 7.46 -3.83 -14.84
N MET A 327 6.66 -4.38 -13.93
CA MET A 327 7.13 -5.47 -13.08
C MET A 327 7.36 -6.76 -13.88
N LYS A 328 8.56 -7.32 -13.76
CA LYS A 328 8.94 -8.60 -14.39
C LYS A 328 9.22 -9.67 -13.35
N THR A 329 9.15 -10.93 -13.75
CA THR A 329 9.23 -12.08 -12.82
C THR A 329 10.32 -13.06 -13.21
N VAL A 330 11.04 -13.57 -12.21
CA VAL A 330 12.01 -14.67 -12.29
C VAL A 330 11.45 -15.86 -11.52
N ASN A 331 11.47 -17.05 -12.11
CA ASN A 331 11.05 -18.27 -11.45
C ASN A 331 12.23 -18.89 -10.68
N LEU A 332 11.99 -19.38 -9.46
CA LEU A 332 12.99 -19.99 -8.58
C LEU A 332 12.62 -21.45 -8.33
N SER A 333 13.61 -22.35 -8.36
CA SER A 333 13.41 -23.80 -8.20
C SER A 333 14.44 -24.41 -7.25
N LEU A 334 13.98 -25.32 -6.39
CA LEU A 334 14.78 -26.22 -5.57
C LEU A 334 14.64 -27.64 -6.10
N LYS A 335 15.76 -28.36 -6.22
CA LYS A 335 15.78 -29.74 -6.72
C LYS A 335 16.85 -30.58 -6.03
N ASN A 336 16.76 -31.90 -6.24
CA ASN A 336 17.78 -32.88 -5.83
C ASN A 336 18.22 -32.75 -4.35
N PRO A 337 17.30 -32.75 -3.37
CA PRO A 337 17.71 -32.69 -1.98
C PRO A 337 18.44 -33.99 -1.58
N LEU A 338 19.43 -33.88 -0.68
CA LEU A 338 20.09 -35.01 -0.04
C LEU A 338 20.07 -34.83 1.47
N GLY A 339 19.74 -35.89 2.22
CA GLY A 339 19.61 -35.82 3.69
C GLY A 339 18.44 -34.95 4.16
N ALA A 340 17.50 -34.62 3.26
CA ALA A 340 16.25 -33.92 3.50
C ALA A 340 15.27 -34.22 2.36
N ASN A 341 14.00 -33.91 2.57
CA ASN A 341 12.97 -33.85 1.52
C ASN A 341 12.81 -32.41 1.02
N LEU A 342 12.30 -32.24 -0.21
CA LEU A 342 11.75 -30.94 -0.61
C LEU A 342 10.46 -30.69 0.16
N GLY A 343 10.31 -29.50 0.72
CA GLY A 343 9.06 -29.08 1.36
C GLY A 343 8.05 -28.52 0.36
N SER A 344 6.94 -28.02 0.88
CA SER A 344 5.81 -27.54 0.08
C SER A 344 6.16 -26.35 -0.82
N LEU A 345 7.24 -25.64 -0.52
CA LEU A 345 7.69 -24.48 -1.29
C LEU A 345 9.03 -24.73 -1.98
N ALA A 346 9.06 -25.76 -2.82
CA ALA A 346 10.19 -26.09 -3.69
C ALA A 346 10.31 -25.14 -4.89
N SER A 347 9.28 -24.36 -5.20
CA SER A 347 9.29 -23.32 -6.23
C SER A 347 8.81 -21.98 -5.65
N SER A 348 9.38 -20.88 -6.12
CA SER A 348 9.00 -19.52 -5.72
C SER A 348 9.16 -18.55 -6.90
N LYS A 349 8.74 -17.31 -6.73
CA LYS A 349 8.92 -16.24 -7.74
C LYS A 349 9.65 -15.04 -7.13
N LEU A 350 10.50 -14.40 -7.91
CA LEU A 350 11.04 -13.08 -7.62
C LEU A 350 10.42 -12.09 -8.59
N THR A 351 9.80 -11.03 -8.07
CA THR A 351 9.36 -9.87 -8.86
C THR A 351 10.46 -8.81 -8.84
N ILE A 352 10.92 -8.42 -10.02
CA ILE A 352 11.77 -7.25 -10.23
C ILE A 352 10.82 -6.07 -10.44
N VAL A 353 10.89 -5.09 -9.56
CA VAL A 353 10.07 -3.89 -9.59
C VAL A 353 10.82 -2.81 -10.38
N ASP A 354 10.26 -2.47 -11.53
CA ASP A 354 10.66 -1.33 -12.35
C ASP A 354 10.56 -0.05 -11.52
N ASP A 355 11.67 0.69 -11.43
CA ASP A 355 11.76 1.99 -10.79
C ASP A 355 11.78 3.15 -11.80
N GLU A 356 11.72 2.86 -13.09
CA GLU A 356 11.38 3.85 -14.10
C GLU A 356 9.87 4.10 -14.12
N VAL A 357 9.50 5.31 -13.76
CA VAL A 357 8.14 5.81 -13.92
C VAL A 357 8.05 6.61 -15.21
N GLU A 358 6.97 6.44 -15.99
CA GLU A 358 6.67 7.40 -17.06
C GLU A 358 6.55 8.79 -16.43
N PRO A 359 7.35 9.78 -16.87
CA PRO A 359 7.10 11.16 -16.50
C PRO A 359 5.76 11.55 -17.14
N TYR A 360 4.70 11.55 -16.33
CA TYR A 360 3.32 11.88 -16.72
C TYR A 360 2.74 10.91 -17.76
N GLY A 361 1.95 9.92 -17.34
CA GLY A 361 1.24 9.04 -18.29
C GLY A 361 0.30 9.78 -19.25
N ILE A 362 -0.56 9.07 -19.97
CA ILE A 362 -1.47 9.69 -20.97
C ILE A 362 -2.45 10.69 -20.32
N GLY A 363 -2.81 10.48 -19.05
CA GLY A 363 -3.73 11.34 -18.29
C GLY A 363 -5.21 11.12 -18.62
N SER A 364 -6.07 11.77 -17.84
CA SER A 364 -7.53 11.68 -17.93
C SER A 364 -8.16 13.05 -18.13
N LEU A 365 -9.29 13.11 -18.84
CA LEU A 365 -9.96 14.35 -19.23
C LEU A 365 -11.27 14.53 -18.43
N LYS A 366 -11.50 15.74 -17.92
CA LYS A 366 -12.70 16.10 -17.15
C LYS A 366 -13.02 17.59 -17.25
N PHE A 367 -14.26 17.99 -16.98
CA PHE A 367 -14.52 19.42 -16.74
C PHE A 367 -13.93 19.86 -15.40
N GLN A 368 -13.55 21.15 -15.31
CA GLN A 368 -13.07 21.74 -14.06
C GLN A 368 -14.17 21.83 -13.00
N LYS A 369 -15.42 22.07 -13.42
CA LYS A 369 -16.59 22.18 -12.55
C LYS A 369 -17.74 21.35 -13.10
N SER A 370 -18.68 20.93 -12.25
CA SER A 370 -19.92 20.25 -12.64
C SER A 370 -21.11 21.20 -12.84
N THR A 371 -20.99 22.46 -12.40
CA THR A 371 -21.99 23.51 -12.59
C THR A 371 -21.33 24.84 -12.91
N GLU A 372 -22.01 25.67 -13.69
CA GLU A 372 -21.60 27.05 -13.99
C GLU A 372 -22.84 27.94 -14.03
N ARG A 373 -22.73 29.19 -13.57
CA ARG A 373 -23.80 30.19 -13.68
C ARG A 373 -23.30 31.36 -14.51
N VAL A 374 -24.08 31.75 -15.51
CA VAL A 374 -23.71 32.80 -16.47
C VAL A 374 -24.87 33.77 -16.63
N ASN A 375 -24.62 35.08 -16.64
CA ASN A 375 -25.68 36.05 -16.91
C ASN A 375 -25.91 36.15 -18.43
N GLU A 376 -27.16 36.23 -18.86
CA GLU A 376 -27.53 36.30 -20.28
C GLU A 376 -26.85 37.47 -21.03
N THR A 377 -26.49 38.55 -20.34
CA THR A 377 -25.83 39.72 -20.92
C THR A 377 -24.34 39.51 -21.23
N THR A 378 -23.74 38.39 -20.78
CA THR A 378 -22.32 38.10 -21.00
C THR A 378 -22.01 37.67 -22.45
N GLY A 379 -23.01 37.15 -23.17
CA GLY A 379 -22.89 36.72 -24.57
C GLY A 379 -22.22 35.36 -24.80
N GLU A 380 -21.47 34.82 -23.83
CA GLU A 380 -20.93 33.45 -23.88
C GLU A 380 -20.56 32.93 -22.49
N VAL A 381 -20.56 31.59 -22.35
CA VAL A 381 -19.98 30.89 -21.20
C VAL A 381 -18.71 30.15 -21.61
N SER A 382 -17.66 30.27 -20.80
CA SER A 382 -16.39 29.56 -21.00
C SER A 382 -16.30 28.37 -20.04
N LEU A 383 -16.10 27.16 -20.57
CA LEU A 383 -15.97 25.93 -19.78
C LEU A 383 -14.56 25.36 -19.95
N THR A 384 -13.85 25.17 -18.83
CA THR A 384 -12.50 24.59 -18.81
C THR A 384 -12.56 23.07 -18.71
N ILE A 385 -11.81 22.40 -19.59
CA ILE A 385 -11.54 20.96 -19.58
C ILE A 385 -10.10 20.77 -19.13
N LEU A 386 -9.89 19.93 -18.12
CA LEU A 386 -8.59 19.61 -17.54
C LEU A 386 -8.12 18.23 -18.01
N ARG A 387 -6.81 18.12 -18.25
CA ARG A 387 -6.07 16.87 -18.40
C ARG A 387 -5.25 16.64 -17.14
N ILE A 388 -5.61 15.62 -16.37
CA ILE A 388 -5.03 15.33 -15.05
C ILE A 388 -4.38 13.96 -14.99
N GLY A 389 -3.39 13.79 -14.10
CA GLY A 389 -2.69 12.52 -13.92
C GLY A 389 -1.81 12.10 -15.11
N GLY A 390 -1.51 13.03 -16.03
CA GLY A 390 -0.67 12.75 -17.19
C GLY A 390 -0.74 13.81 -18.28
N SER A 391 0.30 13.93 -19.10
CA SER A 391 0.39 14.87 -20.22
C SER A 391 1.13 14.30 -21.44
N LYS A 392 1.47 13.00 -21.44
CA LYS A 392 2.23 12.36 -22.51
C LYS A 392 1.38 12.10 -23.74
N GLY A 393 1.92 12.47 -24.91
CA GLY A 393 1.28 12.25 -26.20
C GLY A 393 0.03 13.11 -26.41
N SER A 394 -0.53 13.02 -27.61
CA SER A 394 -1.75 13.74 -27.99
C SER A 394 -2.99 12.90 -27.71
N VAL A 395 -4.00 13.54 -27.10
CA VAL A 395 -5.28 12.93 -26.76
C VAL A 395 -6.41 13.86 -27.19
N SER A 396 -7.60 13.33 -27.42
CA SER A 396 -8.77 14.16 -27.74
C SER A 396 -10.03 13.71 -27.03
N VAL A 397 -11.01 14.60 -26.91
CA VAL A 397 -12.33 14.33 -26.35
C VAL A 397 -13.38 15.12 -27.13
N ASN A 398 -14.53 14.50 -27.36
CA ASN A 398 -15.68 15.18 -27.95
C ASN A 398 -16.47 15.92 -26.86
N TYR A 399 -17.08 17.04 -27.21
CA TYR A 399 -18.05 17.74 -26.38
C TYR A 399 -19.32 18.06 -27.18
N ALA A 400 -20.46 18.10 -26.50
CA ALA A 400 -21.73 18.51 -27.08
C ALA A 400 -22.65 19.15 -26.05
N THR A 401 -23.39 20.19 -26.46
CA THR A 401 -24.48 20.78 -25.68
C THR A 401 -25.75 19.93 -25.78
N LYS A 402 -26.58 19.98 -24.74
CA LYS A 402 -27.91 19.36 -24.69
C LYS A 402 -28.88 20.26 -23.95
N ASN A 403 -30.04 20.48 -24.55
CA ASN A 403 -31.13 21.29 -23.99
C ASN A 403 -31.55 20.81 -22.59
N GLY A 404 -31.93 21.78 -21.76
CA GLY A 404 -32.68 21.57 -20.53
C GLY A 404 -33.92 22.47 -20.55
N LEU A 405 -34.04 23.35 -19.55
CA LEU A 405 -35.01 24.46 -19.60
C LEU A 405 -34.56 25.51 -20.62
N ALA A 406 -33.25 25.78 -20.69
CA ALA A 406 -32.66 26.55 -21.77
C ALA A 406 -32.60 25.71 -23.06
N LEU A 407 -33.10 26.27 -24.15
CA LEU A 407 -33.24 25.70 -25.48
C LEU A 407 -32.27 26.34 -26.47
N ALA A 408 -31.60 25.50 -27.26
CA ALA A 408 -30.74 25.98 -28.33
C ALA A 408 -31.53 26.82 -29.36
N GLY A 409 -30.96 27.96 -29.77
CA GLY A 409 -31.55 28.94 -30.67
C GLY A 409 -32.40 30.00 -29.97
N ALA A 410 -32.92 29.72 -28.77
CA ALA A 410 -33.57 30.72 -27.91
C ALA A 410 -32.56 31.32 -26.93
N ASP A 411 -31.93 30.48 -26.11
CA ASP A 411 -31.16 30.94 -24.94
C ASP A 411 -29.65 30.73 -25.11
N TYR A 412 -29.25 29.83 -25.99
CA TYR A 412 -27.85 29.58 -26.32
C TYR A 412 -27.69 29.01 -27.74
N THR A 413 -26.48 29.00 -28.28
CA THR A 413 -26.19 28.36 -29.57
C THR A 413 -25.71 26.92 -29.37
N GLU A 414 -26.39 25.95 -30.00
CA GLU A 414 -25.97 24.55 -29.97
C GLU A 414 -24.52 24.42 -30.46
N THR A 415 -23.66 23.82 -29.64
CA THR A 415 -22.23 23.71 -29.93
C THR A 415 -21.77 22.28 -29.64
N SER A 416 -21.06 21.69 -30.61
CA SER A 416 -20.36 20.43 -30.44
C SER A 416 -19.03 20.45 -31.18
N GLY A 417 -18.11 19.56 -30.78
CA GLY A 417 -16.80 19.48 -31.43
C GLY A 417 -15.88 18.48 -30.76
N THR A 418 -14.63 18.45 -31.24
CA THR A 418 -13.55 17.64 -30.67
C THR A 418 -12.44 18.56 -30.21
N ILE A 419 -12.03 18.43 -28.95
CA ILE A 419 -10.89 19.14 -28.39
C ILE A 419 -9.70 18.19 -28.36
N THR A 420 -8.56 18.65 -28.87
CA THR A 420 -7.29 17.90 -28.85
C THR A 420 -6.33 18.57 -27.89
N PHE A 421 -5.78 17.80 -26.97
CA PHE A 421 -4.66 18.16 -26.12
C PHE A 421 -3.39 17.63 -26.79
N LEU A 422 -2.42 18.51 -27.00
CA LEU A 422 -1.07 18.14 -27.39
C LEU A 422 -0.27 17.66 -26.17
N GLU A 423 0.89 17.09 -26.42
CA GLU A 423 1.82 16.70 -25.36
C GLU A 423 2.16 17.90 -24.48
N GLY A 424 2.12 17.69 -23.15
CA GLY A 424 2.39 18.73 -22.15
C GLY A 424 1.22 19.66 -21.86
N GLU A 425 0.13 19.65 -22.63
CA GLU A 425 -1.03 20.52 -22.37
C GLU A 425 -1.92 19.97 -21.26
N ALA A 426 -2.23 20.83 -20.27
CA ALA A 426 -3.00 20.47 -19.08
C ALA A 426 -4.45 20.98 -19.09
N GLU A 427 -4.79 21.97 -19.92
CA GLU A 427 -6.13 22.54 -19.98
C GLU A 427 -6.51 23.04 -21.37
N LYS A 428 -7.82 23.03 -21.66
CA LYS A 428 -8.44 23.64 -22.84
C LYS A 428 -9.75 24.30 -22.44
N ILE A 429 -10.15 25.32 -23.18
CA ILE A 429 -11.39 26.06 -22.93
C ILE A 429 -12.30 25.91 -24.15
N ILE A 430 -13.56 25.56 -23.90
CA ILE A 430 -14.63 25.65 -24.89
C ILE A 430 -15.52 26.85 -24.57
N ARG A 431 -16.07 27.49 -25.60
CA ARG A 431 -16.96 28.65 -25.47
C ARG A 431 -18.31 28.31 -26.08
N ILE A 432 -19.38 28.55 -25.32
CA ILE A 432 -20.75 28.34 -25.78
C ILE A 432 -21.42 29.73 -25.83
N PRO A 433 -21.84 30.22 -27.01
CA PRO A 433 -22.54 31.49 -27.11
C PRO A 433 -23.87 31.44 -26.36
N ILE A 434 -24.11 32.46 -25.54
CA ILE A 434 -25.36 32.69 -24.82
C ILE A 434 -26.14 33.76 -25.58
N THR A 435 -27.39 33.45 -25.89
CA THR A 435 -28.29 34.38 -26.55
C THR A 435 -29.02 35.17 -25.49
N ARG A 436 -29.00 36.48 -25.63
CA ARG A 436 -29.81 37.35 -24.78
C ARG A 436 -31.23 37.39 -25.31
N ASP A 437 -32.17 37.16 -24.43
CA ASP A 437 -33.59 37.24 -24.67
C ASP A 437 -34.09 38.70 -24.45
N ALA A 438 -35.25 39.07 -24.98
CA ALA A 438 -35.84 40.41 -24.84
C ALA A 438 -36.90 40.51 -23.73
N ASN A 439 -37.20 39.43 -23.01
CA ASN A 439 -38.24 39.38 -21.99
C ASN A 439 -37.70 39.84 -20.62
N ALA A 440 -38.42 40.76 -19.98
CA ALA A 440 -37.99 41.36 -18.71
C ALA A 440 -38.39 40.56 -17.44
N LEU A 441 -38.97 39.36 -17.61
CA LEU A 441 -39.51 38.50 -16.56
C LEU A 441 -39.09 37.05 -16.85
N GLU A 442 -37.84 36.75 -16.57
CA GLU A 442 -37.29 35.40 -16.77
C GLU A 442 -36.92 34.74 -15.45
N GLU A 443 -37.06 33.43 -15.45
CA GLU A 443 -36.58 32.55 -14.37
C GLU A 443 -35.21 32.00 -14.77
N ASP A 444 -34.48 31.41 -13.81
CA ASP A 444 -33.22 30.71 -14.11
C ASP A 444 -33.47 29.51 -15.06
N GLU A 445 -32.73 29.45 -16.17
CA GLU A 445 -32.84 28.37 -17.16
C GLU A 445 -31.54 27.61 -17.32
N GLY A 446 -31.61 26.28 -17.43
CA GLY A 446 -30.43 25.41 -17.46
C GLY A 446 -30.29 24.60 -18.74
N PHE A 447 -29.07 24.46 -19.25
CA PHE A 447 -28.69 23.45 -20.25
C PHE A 447 -27.46 22.65 -19.78
N SER A 448 -27.05 21.61 -20.50
CA SER A 448 -25.90 20.78 -20.14
C SER A 448 -24.88 20.65 -21.26
N VAL A 449 -23.61 20.45 -20.91
CA VAL A 449 -22.52 20.15 -21.84
C VAL A 449 -21.80 18.88 -21.36
N SER A 450 -21.66 17.88 -22.22
CA SER A 450 -21.05 16.59 -21.87
C SER A 450 -19.80 16.27 -22.68
N LEU A 451 -18.86 15.57 -22.05
CA LEU A 451 -17.67 15.00 -22.67
C LEU A 451 -17.92 13.55 -23.08
N SER A 452 -17.39 13.14 -24.24
CA SER A 452 -17.49 11.76 -24.72
C SER A 452 -16.31 11.37 -25.62
N ASN A 453 -16.15 10.07 -25.89
CA ASN A 453 -15.18 9.53 -26.85
C ASN A 453 -13.74 10.04 -26.66
N GLY A 454 -13.17 9.83 -25.46
CA GLY A 454 -11.75 10.03 -25.24
C GLY A 454 -10.91 9.17 -26.18
N THR A 455 -9.93 9.75 -26.87
CA THR A 455 -9.00 9.02 -27.77
C THR A 455 -7.55 9.16 -27.31
N GLY A 456 -6.63 8.46 -27.97
CA GLY A 456 -5.20 8.50 -27.62
C GLY A 456 -4.88 7.81 -26.29
N GLY A 457 -5.79 7.00 -25.76
CA GLY A 457 -5.64 6.27 -24.49
C GLY A 457 -6.08 7.05 -23.24
N ALA A 458 -6.55 8.29 -23.39
CA ALA A 458 -7.08 9.05 -22.25
C ALA A 458 -8.46 8.54 -21.81
N SER A 459 -8.64 8.39 -20.50
CA SER A 459 -9.95 8.14 -19.90
C SER A 459 -10.71 9.45 -19.70
N VAL A 460 -12.03 9.44 -19.91
CA VAL A 460 -12.91 10.57 -19.55
C VAL A 460 -13.51 10.28 -18.18
N ILE A 461 -13.31 11.19 -17.22
CA ILE A 461 -13.65 10.97 -15.80
C ILE A 461 -14.47 12.14 -15.25
N ASP A 462 -15.10 11.95 -14.09
CA ASP A 462 -16.01 12.95 -13.55
C ASP A 462 -15.34 14.25 -13.05
N PRO A 463 -16.00 15.41 -13.25
CA PRO A 463 -17.31 15.56 -13.88
C PRO A 463 -17.19 15.50 -15.41
N THR A 464 -17.95 14.57 -16.00
CA THR A 464 -18.07 14.41 -17.46
C THR A 464 -19.13 15.33 -18.06
N THR A 465 -19.95 15.97 -17.23
CA THR A 465 -21.01 16.89 -17.64
C THR A 465 -20.99 18.15 -16.78
N VAL A 466 -21.22 19.32 -17.39
CA VAL A 466 -21.50 20.59 -16.70
C VAL A 466 -22.94 20.98 -16.93
N THR A 467 -23.66 21.35 -15.87
CA THR A 467 -24.94 22.07 -15.97
C THR A 467 -24.68 23.57 -15.95
N VAL A 468 -25.04 24.26 -17.02
CA VAL A 468 -24.94 25.72 -17.11
C VAL A 468 -26.31 26.31 -16.81
N THR A 469 -26.40 27.18 -15.81
CA THR A 469 -27.59 27.99 -15.53
C THR A 469 -27.38 29.40 -16.06
N ILE A 470 -28.24 29.80 -16.99
CA ILE A 470 -28.37 31.16 -17.48
C ILE A 470 -29.23 31.92 -16.47
N VAL A 471 -28.74 33.06 -16.01
CA VAL A 471 -29.46 33.97 -15.13
C VAL A 471 -29.81 35.26 -15.88
N PRO A 472 -31.02 35.81 -15.69
CA PRO A 472 -31.40 37.12 -16.26
C PRO A 472 -30.45 38.24 -15.81
#